data_AF-A0A848Z3I6-F1
#
_entry.id   AF-A0A848Z3I6-F1
#
_cell.length_a   1.000
_cell.length_b   1.000
_cell.length_c   1.000
_cell.angle_alpha   90.00
_cell.angle_beta   90.00
_cell.angle_gamma   90.00
#
_symmetry.space_group_name_H-M   'P 1'
#
loop_
_entity.id
_entity.type
_entity.pdbx_description
1 polymer ?
#
loop_
_entity_poly.entity_id
_entity_poly.type
_entity_poly.pdbx_seq_one_letter_code
_entity_poly.pdbx_strand_id
1 'polypeptide(L)'
;MGYINNHVNVYNTCLRIMRSRGYKLRVDGELDQEELIKPGSLIWYAEKGRFSAMAENPLELLGLTSIYEFKMPTTDESYWWVVEGEDIFNELMEKAFLE
;
A
#
# COMPACT_ATOMS: atom_id res chain seq x y z
N MET A 1 -8.52 0.98 25.88
CA MET A 1 -7.57 1.06 24.75
C MET A 1 -8.35 0.75 23.48
N GLY A 2 -8.31 1.60 22.46
CA GLY A 2 -8.95 1.32 21.17
C GLY A 2 -8.00 0.56 20.25
N TYR A 3 -8.53 -0.29 19.37
CA TYR A 3 -7.75 -0.95 18.31
C TYR A 3 -8.02 -0.24 16.97
N ILE A 4 -6.98 -0.17 16.13
CA ILE A 4 -7.07 0.25 14.74
C ILE A 4 -6.85 -0.98 13.87
N ASN A 5 -7.62 -1.12 12.80
CA ASN A 5 -7.51 -2.24 11.87
C ASN A 5 -7.63 -1.73 10.42
N ASN A 6 -7.36 -2.62 9.46
CA ASN A 6 -7.60 -2.34 8.05
C ASN A 6 -9.12 -2.24 7.81
N HIS A 7 -9.63 -1.02 7.67
CA HIS A 7 -11.05 -0.75 7.51
C HIS A 7 -11.28 0.63 6.87
N VAL A 8 -12.44 0.83 6.25
CA VAL A 8 -12.77 2.06 5.49
C VAL A 8 -12.68 3.35 6.31
N ASN A 9 -12.78 3.25 7.64
CA ASN A 9 -12.64 4.41 8.55
C ASN A 9 -11.20 4.95 8.66
N VAL A 10 -10.17 4.18 8.29
CA VAL A 10 -8.77 4.65 8.28
C VAL A 10 -8.31 5.11 6.90
N TYR A 11 -9.02 4.74 5.83
CA TYR A 11 -8.60 4.99 4.45
C TYR A 11 -8.38 6.47 4.14
N ASN A 12 -9.32 7.33 4.54
CA ASN A 12 -9.17 8.77 4.33
C ASN A 12 -7.96 9.35 5.11
N THR A 13 -7.64 8.79 6.28
CA THR A 13 -6.44 9.16 7.03
C THR A 13 -5.18 8.79 6.24
N CYS A 14 -5.10 7.58 5.69
CA CYS A 14 -3.98 7.15 4.84
C CYS A 14 -3.79 8.08 3.63
N LEU A 15 -4.87 8.39 2.91
CA LEU A 15 -4.84 9.30 1.75
C LEU A 15 -4.36 10.71 2.13
N ARG A 16 -4.80 11.24 3.28
CA ARG A 16 -4.36 12.56 3.78
C ARG A 16 -2.87 12.58 4.12
N ILE A 17 -2.35 11.50 4.72
CA ILE A 17 -0.93 11.36 5.02
C ILE A 17 -0.10 11.36 3.71
N MET A 18 -0.46 10.53 2.74
CA MET A 18 0.26 10.50 1.46
C MET A 18 0.19 11.86 0.74
N ARG A 19 -0.98 12.51 0.74
CA ARG A 19 -1.13 13.84 0.13
C ARG A 19 -0.25 14.89 0.81
N SER A 20 -0.17 14.90 2.15
CA SER A 20 0.68 15.85 2.88
C SER A 20 2.18 15.60 2.64
N ARG A 21 2.56 14.35 2.32
CA ARG A 21 3.92 13.96 1.92
C ARG A 21 4.22 14.23 0.44
N GLY A 22 3.30 14.83 -0.32
CA GLY A 22 3.54 15.27 -1.69
C GLY A 22 3.23 14.23 -2.77
N TYR A 23 2.50 13.17 -2.44
CA TYR A 23 2.03 12.20 -3.43
C TYR A 23 0.86 12.75 -4.24
N LYS A 24 0.86 12.48 -5.55
CA LYS A 24 -0.33 12.54 -6.39
C LYS A 24 -1.09 11.22 -6.24
N LEU A 25 -2.39 11.31 -6.00
CA LEU A 25 -3.25 10.16 -5.74
C LEU A 25 -4.30 10.04 -6.85
N ARG A 26 -4.56 8.81 -7.28
CA ARG A 26 -5.59 8.48 -8.27
C ARG A 26 -6.20 7.13 -7.91
N VAL A 27 -7.44 6.91 -8.32
CA VAL A 27 -8.11 5.61 -8.24
C VAL A 27 -8.69 5.30 -9.60
N ASP A 28 -8.49 4.06 -10.05
CA ASP A 28 -9.19 3.51 -11.22
C ASP A 28 -10.13 2.42 -10.76
N GLY A 29 -11.14 2.12 -11.59
CA GLY A 29 -12.07 1.03 -11.38
C GLY A 29 -12.87 0.73 -12.62
N GLU A 30 -13.57 -0.40 -12.60
CA GLU A 30 -14.50 -0.79 -13.65
C GLU A 30 -15.93 -0.51 -13.19
N LEU A 31 -16.78 -0.06 -14.10
CA LEU A 31 -18.23 -0.02 -13.87
C LEU A 31 -18.86 -1.30 -14.39
N ASP A 32 -19.91 -1.77 -13.71
CA ASP A 32 -20.75 -2.86 -14.19
C ASP A 32 -21.86 -2.36 -15.15
N GLN A 33 -22.78 -3.24 -15.52
CA GLN A 33 -23.86 -2.93 -16.45
C GLN A 33 -24.88 -1.92 -15.89
N GLU A 34 -24.90 -1.71 -14.58
CA GLU A 34 -25.77 -0.76 -13.88
C GLU A 34 -25.05 0.58 -13.60
N GLU A 35 -23.87 0.80 -14.21
CA GLU A 35 -22.99 1.94 -13.97
C GLU A 35 -22.51 2.04 -12.50
N LEU A 36 -22.53 0.93 -11.76
CA LEU A 36 -22.01 0.84 -10.40
C LEU A 36 -20.55 0.38 -10.41
N ILE A 37 -19.80 0.74 -9.36
CA ILE A 37 -18.42 0.26 -9.22
C ILE A 37 -18.44 -1.26 -9.05
N LYS A 38 -17.80 -1.97 -9.98
CA LYS A 38 -17.64 -3.43 -9.92
C LYS A 38 -16.84 -3.78 -8.66
N PRO A 39 -17.35 -4.67 -7.78
CA PRO A 39 -16.64 -5.08 -6.58
C PRO A 39 -15.23 -5.62 -6.88
N GLY A 40 -14.25 -5.16 -6.12
CA GLY A 40 -12.85 -5.58 -6.29
C GLY A 40 -12.12 -4.99 -7.51
N SER A 41 -12.78 -4.12 -8.30
CA SER A 41 -12.13 -3.49 -9.45
C SER A 41 -11.27 -2.27 -9.10
N LEU A 42 -11.39 -1.74 -7.88
CA LEU A 42 -10.70 -0.53 -7.48
C LEU A 42 -9.20 -0.76 -7.31
N ILE A 43 -8.40 0.04 -8.00
CA ILE A 43 -6.95 0.10 -7.83
C ILE A 43 -6.56 1.52 -7.45
N TRP A 44 -5.85 1.65 -6.35
CA TRP A 44 -5.38 2.93 -5.82
C TRP A 44 -3.93 3.17 -6.22
N TYR A 45 -3.63 4.37 -6.67
CA TYR A 45 -2.29 4.77 -7.14
C TYR A 45 -1.73 5.92 -6.31
N ALA A 46 -0.43 5.86 -6.04
CA ALA A 46 0.34 6.95 -5.43
C ALA A 46 1.63 7.19 -6.23
N GLU A 47 1.82 8.43 -6.68
CA GLU A 47 2.96 8.85 -7.51
C GLU A 47 3.74 9.98 -6.85
N LYS A 48 5.08 9.88 -6.84
CA LYS A 48 5.98 10.92 -6.34
C LYS A 48 7.32 10.88 -7.09
N GLY A 49 7.56 11.88 -7.93
CA GLY A 49 8.76 11.91 -8.79
C GLY A 49 8.76 10.74 -9.78
N ARG A 50 9.77 9.85 -9.68
CA ARG A 50 9.87 8.63 -10.49
C ARG A 50 9.23 7.40 -9.84
N PHE A 51 8.80 7.51 -8.60
CA PHE A 51 8.16 6.41 -7.88
C PHE A 51 6.67 6.38 -8.17
N SER A 52 6.15 5.18 -8.41
CA SER A 52 4.73 4.88 -8.50
C SER A 52 4.46 3.56 -7.79
N ALA A 53 3.35 3.50 -7.06
CA ALA A 53 2.85 2.29 -6.42
C ALA A 53 1.36 2.16 -6.65
N MET A 54 0.88 0.92 -6.62
CA MET A 54 -0.54 0.60 -6.66
C MET A 54 -0.91 -0.45 -5.62
N ALA A 55 -2.13 -0.39 -5.08
CA ALA A 55 -2.66 -1.35 -4.11
C ALA A 55 -4.18 -1.42 -4.16
N GLU A 56 -4.77 -2.41 -3.48
CA GLU A 56 -6.22 -2.64 -3.45
C GLU A 56 -6.93 -1.71 -2.45
N ASN A 57 -6.20 -1.15 -1.50
CA ASN A 57 -6.73 -0.13 -0.59
C ASN A 57 -5.69 0.92 -0.16
N PRO A 58 -6.14 2.07 0.40
CA PRO A 58 -5.23 3.13 0.83
C PRO A 58 -4.27 2.77 1.96
N LEU A 59 -4.58 1.76 2.79
CA LEU A 59 -3.69 1.35 3.88
C LEU A 59 -2.49 0.58 3.35
N GLU A 60 -2.70 -0.38 2.46
CA GLU A 60 -1.64 -1.08 1.73
C GLU A 60 -0.78 -0.10 0.93
N LEU A 61 -1.42 0.84 0.22
CA LEU A 61 -0.72 1.86 -0.54
C LEU A 61 0.19 2.72 0.35
N LEU A 62 -0.30 3.12 1.54
CA LEU A 62 0.52 3.82 2.53
C LEU A 62 1.71 2.98 2.98
N GLY A 63 1.55 1.66 3.15
CA GLY A 63 2.65 0.74 3.42
C GLY A 63 3.74 0.80 2.34
N LEU A 64 3.35 0.69 1.06
CA LEU A 64 4.28 0.77 -0.08
C LEU A 64 5.00 2.12 -0.16
N THR A 65 4.29 3.23 0.03
CA THR A 65 4.93 4.55 0.08
C THR A 65 5.91 4.69 1.24
N SER A 66 5.63 4.06 2.38
CA SER A 66 6.50 4.10 3.55
C SER A 66 7.80 3.31 3.31
N ILE A 67 7.77 2.21 2.56
CA ILE A 67 8.98 1.49 2.13
C ILE A 67 9.84 2.38 1.23
N TYR A 68 9.23 3.07 0.26
CA TYR A 68 9.96 4.02 -0.59
C TYR A 68 10.61 5.15 0.22
N GLU A 69 9.87 5.72 1.18
CA GLU A 69 10.38 6.78 2.05
C GLU A 69 11.47 6.29 3.00
N PHE A 70 11.43 5.03 3.45
CA PHE A 70 12.47 4.43 4.27
C PHE A 70 13.76 4.18 3.47
N LYS A 71 13.64 3.65 2.25
CA LYS A 71 14.80 3.28 1.42
C LYS A 71 15.43 4.46 0.67
N MET A 72 14.63 5.48 0.33
CA MET A 72 15.03 6.65 -0.47
C MET A 72 15.96 6.26 -1.65
N PRO A 73 15.51 5.36 -2.55
CA PRO A 73 16.39 4.81 -3.58
C PRO A 73 16.93 5.91 -4.50
N THR A 74 18.24 5.89 -4.74
CA THR A 74 18.94 6.84 -5.62
C THR A 74 19.24 6.27 -7.01
N THR A 75 19.09 4.96 -7.17
CA THR A 75 19.32 4.20 -8.40
C THR A 75 18.06 3.40 -8.78
N ASP A 76 17.89 3.11 -10.06
CA ASP A 76 16.75 2.35 -10.60
C ASP A 76 17.08 0.85 -10.64
N GLU A 77 17.47 0.31 -9.49
CA GLU A 77 17.83 -1.10 -9.34
C GLU A 77 16.59 -1.96 -9.10
N SER A 78 16.50 -3.11 -9.77
CA SER A 78 15.46 -4.09 -9.46
C SER A 78 15.53 -4.50 -8.00
N TYR A 79 14.35 -4.68 -7.37
CA TYR A 79 14.24 -5.10 -5.97
C TYR A 79 14.90 -4.15 -4.95
N TRP A 80 15.09 -2.86 -5.30
CA TRP A 80 15.66 -1.86 -4.37
C TRP A 80 14.97 -1.79 -3.01
N TRP A 81 13.72 -2.25 -2.90
CA TRP A 81 12.92 -2.26 -1.68
C TRP A 81 13.30 -3.35 -0.67
N VAL A 82 14.10 -4.36 -1.06
CA VAL A 82 14.49 -5.46 -0.17
C VAL A 82 15.35 -4.94 0.99
N VAL A 83 15.10 -5.50 2.18
CA VAL A 83 15.92 -5.30 3.37
C VAL A 83 16.50 -6.65 3.75
N GLU A 84 17.83 -6.76 3.73
CA GLU A 84 18.54 -7.99 4.11
C GLU A 84 18.31 -8.33 5.59
N GLY A 85 18.11 -9.61 5.89
CA GLY A 85 17.86 -10.08 7.25
C GLY A 85 17.20 -11.45 7.30
N GLU A 86 16.71 -11.79 8.49
CA GLU A 86 15.96 -13.02 8.75
C GLU A 86 14.60 -13.02 8.02
N ASP A 87 14.09 -14.21 7.69
CA ASP A 87 12.78 -14.37 7.06
C ASP A 87 11.65 -14.35 8.11
N ILE A 88 11.33 -13.12 8.55
CA ILE A 88 10.33 -12.86 9.58
C ILE A 88 8.93 -13.32 9.13
N PHE A 89 8.65 -13.31 7.82
CA PHE A 89 7.34 -13.76 7.31
C PHE A 89 7.15 -15.25 7.58
N ASN A 90 8.11 -16.09 7.18
CA ASN A 90 8.04 -17.53 7.40
C ASN A 90 8.07 -17.88 8.89
N GLU A 91 8.91 -17.21 9.70
CA GLU A 91 8.93 -17.40 11.16
C GLU A 91 7.52 -17.23 11.77
N LEU A 92 6.83 -16.14 11.44
CA LEU A 92 5.50 -15.87 11.99
C LEU A 92 4.43 -16.83 11.47
N MET A 93 4.52 -17.25 10.21
CA MET A 93 3.59 -18.21 9.61
C MET A 93 3.75 -19.61 10.19
N GLU A 94 4.98 -20.07 10.37
CA GLU A 94 5.28 -21.35 11.01
C GLU A 94 4.74 -21.36 12.44
N LYS A 95 5.03 -20.33 13.23
CA LYS A 95 4.53 -20.20 14.60
C LYS A 95 3.01 -20.16 14.72
N ALA A 96 2.31 -19.58 13.74
CA ALA A 96 0.87 -19.43 13.79
C ALA A 96 0.10 -20.71 13.41
N PHE A 97 0.70 -21.59 12.59
CA PHE A 97 -0.03 -22.69 11.94
C PHE A 97 0.67 -24.06 11.98
N LEU A 98 1.96 -24.13 12.34
CA LEU A 98 2.78 -25.34 12.30
C LEU A 98 3.39 -25.72 13.66
N GLU A 99 3.24 -24.88 14.68
CA GLU A 99 3.43 -25.20 16.11
C GLU A 99 2.11 -25.64 16.77
#